data_AF-B6BL45-F1
#
_entry.id   AF-B6BL45-F1
#
_cell.length_a   1.000
_cell.length_b   1.000
_cell.length_c   1.000
_cell.angle_alpha   90.00
_cell.angle_beta   90.00
_cell.angle_gamma   90.00
#
_symmetry.space_group_name_H-M   'P 1'
#
loop_
_entity.id
_entity.type
_entity.pdbx_description
1 polymer ?
#
loop_
_entity_poly.entity_id
_entity_poly.type
_entity_poly.pdbx_seq_one_letter_code
_entity_poly.pdbx_strand_id
1 'polypeptide(L)'
;MLEILNLIERFSSTGIKLIFVNQPELSMNQNNALSSLLLSIYGYFAQTEREIISERTKQGLAAAKASGKILGRPKGAKAKVRVLDPYNLEILE
;
A
#
# COMPACT_ATOMS: atom_id res chain seq x y z
N MET A 1 -2.89 -1.28 -6.86
CA MET A 1 -3.32 0.13 -6.79
C MET A 1 -4.71 0.36 -7.39
N LEU A 2 -5.39 -0.70 -7.88
CA LEU A 2 -6.85 -0.76 -8.00
C LEU A 2 -7.59 -0.16 -6.80
N GLU A 3 -7.04 -0.28 -5.60
CA GLU A 3 -7.64 0.30 -4.39
C GLU A 3 -7.92 1.81 -4.48
N ILE A 4 -7.07 2.61 -5.12
CA ILE A 4 -7.32 4.07 -5.22
C ILE A 4 -8.50 4.33 -6.16
N LEU A 5 -8.52 3.69 -7.33
CA LEU A 5 -9.62 3.82 -8.28
C LEU A 5 -10.93 3.29 -7.69
N ASN A 6 -10.88 2.13 -7.02
CA ASN A 6 -12.03 1.54 -6.32
C ASN A 6 -12.54 2.45 -5.20
N LEU A 7 -11.64 3.14 -4.49
CA LEU A 7 -12.00 4.08 -3.43
C LEU A 7 -12.71 5.30 -4.01
N ILE A 8 -12.18 5.86 -5.10
CA ILE A 8 -12.79 6.99 -5.80
C ILE A 8 -14.16 6.60 -6.36
N GLU A 9 -14.29 5.42 -6.96
CA GLU A 9 -15.57 4.90 -7.45
C GLU A 9 -16.58 4.71 -6.32
N ARG A 10 -16.14 4.18 -5.16
CA ARG A 10 -16.96 4.08 -3.95
C ARG A 10 -17.43 5.44 -3.44
N PHE A 11 -16.57 6.45 -3.47
CA PHE A 11 -16.95 7.81 -3.10
C PHE A 11 -17.94 8.40 -4.10
N SER A 12 -17.74 8.16 -5.40
CA SER A 12 -18.68 8.53 -6.45
C SER A 12 -20.07 7.93 -6.22
N SER A 13 -20.14 6.61 -5.96
CA SER A 13 -21.41 5.90 -5.77
C SER A 13 -22.15 6.29 -4.49
N THR A 14 -21.43 6.81 -3.50
CA THR A 14 -22.01 7.34 -2.25
C THR A 14 -22.31 8.84 -2.30
N GLY A 15 -22.05 9.50 -3.44
CA GLY A 15 -22.29 10.94 -3.62
C GLY A 15 -21.25 11.85 -2.95
N ILE A 16 -20.11 11.31 -2.52
CA ILE A 16 -19.00 12.05 -1.93
C ILE A 16 -18.13 12.61 -3.05
N LYS A 17 -17.90 13.93 -3.03
CA LYS A 17 -17.03 14.61 -4.00
C LYS A 17 -15.60 14.68 -3.49
N LEU A 18 -14.66 14.22 -4.31
CA LEU A 18 -13.23 14.35 -4.05
C LEU A 18 -12.69 15.63 -4.70
N ILE A 19 -12.08 16.51 -3.91
CA ILE A 19 -11.44 17.74 -4.37
C ILE A 19 -9.94 17.65 -4.09
N PHE A 20 -9.13 17.80 -5.13
CA PHE A 20 -7.68 17.87 -5.02
C PHE A 20 -7.24 19.34 -5.00
N VAL A 21 -6.62 19.78 -3.92
CA VAL A 21 -6.20 21.19 -3.75
C VAL A 21 -5.02 21.55 -4.67
N ASN A 22 -4.06 20.65 -4.80
CA ASN A 22 -2.82 20.90 -5.56
C ASN A 22 -2.94 20.54 -7.05
N GLN A 23 -3.92 19.70 -7.41
CA GLN A 23 -4.22 19.31 -8.80
C GLN A 23 -5.73 19.39 -9.04
N PRO A 24 -6.30 20.60 -9.17
CA PRO A 24 -7.74 20.78 -9.32
C PRO A 24 -8.36 20.01 -10.49
N GLU A 25 -7.57 19.69 -11.52
CA GLU A 25 -7.96 18.95 -12.72
C GLU A 25 -8.37 17.50 -12.44
N LEU A 26 -7.88 16.92 -11.33
CA LEU A 26 -8.24 15.58 -10.86
C LEU A 26 -9.52 15.59 -10.03
N SER A 27 -10.02 16.77 -9.65
CA SER A 27 -11.21 16.89 -8.80
C SER A 27 -12.45 16.40 -9.52
N MET A 28 -13.33 15.74 -8.77
CA MET A 28 -14.63 15.24 -9.25
C MET A 28 -15.64 16.39 -9.32
N ASN A 29 -15.37 17.34 -10.22
CA ASN A 29 -16.34 18.32 -10.66
C ASN A 29 -17.27 17.68 -11.70
N GLN A 30 -18.53 18.15 -11.78
CA GLN A 30 -19.57 17.43 -12.52
C GLN A 30 -19.17 17.13 -13.98
N ASN A 31 -19.25 15.85 -14.38
CA ASN A 31 -19.19 15.34 -15.75
C ASN A 31 -17.92 15.57 -16.59
N ASN A 32 -16.72 15.50 -16.00
CA ASN A 32 -15.49 15.51 -16.80
C ASN A 32 -14.94 14.09 -17.05
N ALA A 33 -15.23 13.51 -18.21
CA ALA A 33 -14.57 12.29 -18.71
C ALA A 33 -13.03 12.40 -18.67
N LEU A 34 -12.51 13.63 -18.83
CA LEU A 34 -11.09 13.95 -18.65
C LEU A 34 -10.55 13.63 -17.25
N SER A 35 -11.31 13.93 -16.19
CA SER A 35 -10.88 13.65 -14.81
C SER A 35 -10.73 12.14 -14.56
N SER A 36 -11.67 11.34 -15.08
CA SER A 36 -11.61 9.88 -15.00
C SER A 36 -10.43 9.31 -15.78
N LEU A 37 -10.15 9.85 -16.97
CA LEU A 37 -8.99 9.45 -17.76
C LEU A 37 -7.68 9.79 -17.05
N LEU A 38 -7.56 11.02 -16.54
CA LEU A 38 -6.37 11.45 -15.80
C LEU A 38 -6.14 10.59 -14.57
N LEU A 39 -7.17 10.35 -13.76
CA LEU A 39 -7.10 9.46 -12.60
C LEU A 39 -6.62 8.05 -12.97
N SER A 40 -7.07 7.53 -14.12
CA SER A 40 -6.62 6.23 -14.62
C SER A 40 -5.13 6.23 -15.00
N ILE A 41 -4.66 7.29 -15.66
CA ILE A 41 -3.24 7.46 -16.03
C ILE A 41 -2.36 7.57 -14.78
N TYR A 42 -2.74 8.41 -13.81
CA TYR A 42 -2.04 8.51 -12.53
C TYR A 42 -2.05 7.19 -11.77
N GLY A 43 -3.16 6.46 -11.82
CA GLY A 43 -3.30 5.12 -11.27
C GLY A 43 -2.40 4.08 -11.94
N TYR A 44 -2.08 4.25 -13.22
CA TYR A 44 -1.10 3.40 -13.89
C TYR A 44 0.35 3.76 -13.49
N PHE A 45 0.66 5.06 -13.43
CA PHE A 45 2.01 5.52 -13.07
C PHE A 45 2.42 5.09 -11.67
N ALA A 46 1.59 5.33 -10.66
CA ALA A 46 1.98 4.93 -9.31
C ALA A 46 2.05 3.38 -9.14
N GLN A 47 1.46 2.59 -10.05
CA GLN A 47 1.57 1.12 -10.03
C GLN A 47 2.94 0.75 -10.58
N THR A 48 3.30 1.33 -11.71
CA THR A 48 4.62 1.20 -12.32
C THR A 48 5.72 1.58 -11.33
N GLU A 49 5.58 2.71 -10.63
CA GLU A 49 6.54 3.13 -9.60
C GLU A 49 6.64 2.13 -8.46
N ARG A 50 5.52 1.60 -7.97
CA ARG A 50 5.51 0.58 -6.91
C ARG A 50 6.22 -0.70 -7.35
N GLU A 51 6.00 -1.13 -8.59
CA GLU A 51 6.68 -2.30 -9.16
C GLU A 51 8.19 -2.07 -9.23
N ILE A 52 8.63 -0.90 -9.69
CA ILE A 52 10.05 -0.52 -9.74
C ILE A 52 10.67 -0.50 -8.33
N ILE A 53 9.99 0.05 -7.33
CA ILE A 53 10.47 0.06 -5.93
C ILE A 53 10.59 -1.38 -5.39
N SER A 54 9.60 -2.22 -5.68
CA SER A 54 9.60 -3.65 -5.32
C SER A 54 10.77 -4.39 -5.97
N GLU A 55 11.05 -4.11 -7.24
CA GLU A 55 12.17 -4.71 -7.95
C GLU A 55 13.52 -4.29 -7.35
N ARG A 56 13.72 -3.00 -7.08
CA ARG A 56 14.94 -2.48 -6.44
C ARG A 56 15.16 -3.10 -5.06
N THR A 57 14.11 -3.23 -4.26
CA THR A 57 14.22 -3.87 -2.93
C THR A 57 14.58 -5.35 -3.04
N LYS A 58 14.00 -6.10 -3.99
CA LYS A 58 14.37 -7.49 -4.27
C LYS A 58 15.82 -7.61 -4.70
N GLN A 59 16.31 -6.74 -5.57
CA GLN A 59 17.71 -6.70 -6.00
C GLN A 59 18.64 -6.43 -4.80
N GLY A 60 18.30 -5.47 -3.95
CA GLY A 60 19.07 -5.18 -2.73
C GLY A 60 19.10 -6.35 -1.74
N LEU A 61 17.98 -7.05 -1.57
CA LEU A 61 17.91 -8.27 -0.74
C LEU A 61 18.75 -9.40 -1.33
N ALA A 62 18.72 -9.60 -2.65
CA ALA A 62 19.54 -10.60 -3.32
C ALA A 62 21.04 -10.34 -3.13
N ALA A 63 21.47 -9.08 -3.28
CA ALA A 63 22.86 -8.68 -3.02
C ALA A 63 23.25 -8.92 -1.55
N ALA A 64 22.42 -8.50 -0.59
CA ALA A 64 22.69 -8.71 0.82
C ALA A 64 22.79 -10.20 1.20
N LYS A 65 21.94 -11.05 0.60
CA LYS A 65 21.99 -12.51 0.77
C LYS A 65 23.28 -13.08 0.17
N ALA A 66 23.70 -12.61 -1.01
CA ALA A 66 24.95 -13.03 -1.64
C ALA A 66 26.19 -12.65 -0.81
N SER A 67 26.14 -11.51 -0.11
CA SER A 67 27.16 -11.11 0.86
C SER A 67 27.10 -11.87 2.20
N GLY A 68 26.25 -12.90 2.32
CA GLY A 68 26.16 -13.75 3.51
C GLY A 68 25.28 -13.22 4.65
N LYS A 69 24.55 -12.11 4.45
CA LYS A 69 23.65 -11.57 5.47
C LYS A 69 22.44 -12.51 5.67
N ILE A 70 22.17 -12.88 6.92
CA ILE A 70 20.96 -13.63 7.29
C ILE A 70 19.77 -12.68 7.24
N LEU A 71 18.86 -12.91 6.28
CA LEU A 71 17.64 -12.14 6.10
C LEU A 71 16.48 -12.75 6.89
N GLY A 72 15.51 -11.92 7.26
CA GLY A 72 14.32 -12.33 7.99
C GLY A 72 14.58 -12.64 9.47
N ARG A 73 13.65 -13.33 10.10
CA ARG A 73 13.72 -13.66 11.53
C ARG A 73 14.71 -14.80 11.75
N PRO A 74 15.71 -14.66 12.65
CA PRO A 74 16.67 -15.71 12.93
C PRO A 74 15.98 -16.97 13.47
N LYS A 75 16.44 -18.14 13.00
CA LYS A 75 15.89 -19.45 13.37
C LYS A 75 16.05 -19.66 14.89
N GLY A 76 14.98 -20.08 15.55
CA GLY A 76 14.98 -20.32 17.00
C GLY A 76 14.81 -19.08 17.87
N ALA A 77 14.71 -17.88 17.29
CA ALA A 77 14.39 -16.68 18.07
C ALA A 77 13.01 -16.82 18.71
N LYS A 78 12.91 -16.70 20.03
CA LYS A 78 11.64 -16.48 20.72
C LYS A 78 11.37 -14.97 20.77
N ALA A 79 10.12 -14.56 20.57
CA ALA A 79 9.74 -13.20 20.91
C ALA A 79 10.01 -13.02 22.41
N LYS A 80 10.74 -11.96 22.80
CA LYS A 80 11.03 -11.70 24.21
C LYS A 80 9.75 -11.47 25.02
N VAL A 81 8.76 -10.87 24.36
CA VAL A 81 7.39 -10.65 24.85
C VAL A 81 6.46 -10.82 23.66
N ARG A 82 5.44 -11.67 23.78
CA ARG A 82 4.30 -11.73 22.86
C ARG A 82 3.22 -10.81 23.39
N VAL A 83 2.41 -10.25 22.47
CA VAL A 83 1.30 -9.36 22.81
C VAL A 83 0.33 -10.00 23.81
N LEU A 84 0.19 -11.32 23.78
CA LEU A 84 -0.71 -12.09 24.64
C LEU A 84 -0.07 -12.63 25.92
N ASP A 85 1.24 -12.43 26.13
CA ASP A 85 1.92 -12.91 27.34
C ASP A 85 1.27 -12.37 28.65
N PRO A 86 0.75 -11.13 28.72
CA PRO A 86 0.03 -10.64 29.90
C PRO A 86 -1.31 -11.32 30.20
N TYR A 87 -1.94 -11.95 29.20
CA TYR A 87 -3.29 -12.53 29.31
C TYR A 87 -3.29 -14.06 29.43
N ASN A 88 -2.12 -14.68 29.66
CA ASN A 88 -1.99 -16.15 29.67
C ASN A 88 -2.91 -16.85 30.68
N LEU A 89 -3.27 -16.20 31.79
CA LEU A 89 -4.15 -16.76 32.81
C LEU A 89 -5.61 -16.83 32.32
N GLU A 90 -6.08 -15.83 31.59
CA GLU A 90 -7.44 -15.75 31.04
C GLU A 90 -7.68 -16.69 29.85
N ILE A 91 -6.60 -17.15 29.20
CA ILE A 91 -6.66 -18.06 28.05
C ILE A 91 -6.70 -19.54 28.49
N LEU A 92 -6.25 -19.84 29.71
CA LEU A 92 -6.14 -21.19 30.26
C LEU A 92 -7.36 -21.62 31.09
N GLU A 93 -8.23 -20.67 31.46
CA GLU A 93 -9.57 -20.92 32.00
C GLU A 93 -10.58 -21.22 30.88
#